data_AF-A0A7Z9GYK4-F1
#
_entry.id   AF-A0A7Z9GYK4-F1
#
_cell.length_a   1.000
_cell.length_b   1.000
_cell.length_c   1.000
_cell.angle_alpha   90.00
_cell.angle_beta   90.00
_cell.angle_gamma   90.00
#
_symmetry.space_group_name_H-M   'P 1'
#
loop_
_entity.id
_entity.type
_entity.pdbx_description
1 polymer ?
#
loop_
_entity_poly.entity_id
_entity_poly.type
_entity_poly.pdbx_seq_one_letter_code
_entity_poly.pdbx_strand_id
1 'polypeptide(L)'
;MMFQTLRPWLIGTLFALLVPSWIIATATAQRGPENGPSVTSRKAEKLRGRLPAYFGKVVDESQRQEIYQIQADYKDRIAKLQAALAEMVQQRDREVLMVLTADQLEELKSLQKAARDRSKQAAKEKDATRR
;
A
#
# COMPACT_ATOMS: atom_id res chain seq x y z
N MET A 1 17.89 -0.18 41.56
CA MET A 1 16.98 -1.34 41.70
C MET A 1 15.59 -0.77 41.97
N MET A 2 14.50 -1.08 41.27
CA MET A 2 14.25 -2.03 40.19
C MET A 2 12.90 -1.62 39.58
N PHE A 3 12.90 -1.40 38.26
CA PHE A 3 11.85 -1.58 37.26
C PHE A 3 10.36 -1.32 37.60
N GLN A 4 9.84 -0.30 36.91
CA GLN A 4 8.51 -0.34 36.32
C GLN A 4 8.36 -1.53 35.37
N THR A 5 7.30 -2.31 35.55
CA THR A 5 6.74 -3.34 34.66
C THR A 5 5.24 -3.42 35.01
N LEU A 6 4.26 -3.77 34.17
CA LEU A 6 4.16 -4.27 32.80
C LEU A 6 2.68 -4.08 32.39
N ARG A 7 2.38 -3.83 31.10
CA ARG A 7 1.01 -3.87 30.53
C ARG A 7 0.39 -5.27 30.67
N PRO A 8 -0.84 -5.44 31.19
CA PRO A 8 -1.62 -6.65 30.95
C PRO A 8 -2.50 -6.47 29.71
N TRP A 9 -2.00 -6.99 28.57
CA TRP A 9 -2.83 -7.46 27.48
C TRP A 9 -3.21 -8.91 27.78
N LEU A 10 -4.45 -9.30 27.47
CA LEU A 10 -5.07 -10.64 27.56
C LEU A 10 -5.62 -11.06 28.94
N ILE A 11 -6.94 -11.18 29.04
CA ILE A 11 -7.71 -12.38 29.43
C ILE A 11 -9.19 -12.06 29.16
N GLY A 12 -9.86 -12.88 28.34
CA GLY A 12 -11.30 -12.73 28.09
C GLY A 12 -11.90 -13.64 27.02
N THR A 13 -11.26 -14.75 26.68
CA THR A 13 -11.88 -15.83 25.89
C THR A 13 -12.69 -16.74 26.82
N LEU A 14 -14.01 -16.53 26.93
CA LEU A 14 -14.98 -17.60 27.25
C LEU A 14 -16.42 -17.13 27.01
N PHE A 15 -16.99 -17.42 25.84
CA PHE A 15 -18.43 -17.65 25.75
C PHE A 15 -18.68 -18.80 24.77
N ALA A 16 -18.94 -19.96 25.36
CA ALA A 16 -19.32 -21.17 24.67
C ALA A 16 -20.77 -21.07 24.16
N LEU A 17 -20.99 -21.73 23.01
CA LEU A 17 -22.23 -22.38 22.57
C LEU A 17 -23.54 -21.57 22.58
N LEU A 18 -23.91 -21.07 21.40
CA LEU A 18 -25.29 -21.21 20.92
C LEU A 18 -25.30 -21.26 19.38
N VAL A 19 -25.47 -22.48 18.85
CA VAL A 19 -25.78 -22.74 17.45
C VAL A 19 -27.30 -22.82 17.32
N PRO A 20 -27.95 -21.87 16.64
CA PRO A 20 -29.20 -22.17 15.94
C PRO A 20 -28.89 -22.54 14.50
N SER A 21 -29.11 -23.83 14.23
CA SER A 21 -29.23 -24.43 12.91
C SER A 21 -30.32 -23.71 12.10
N TRP A 22 -29.94 -23.09 10.98
CA TRP A 22 -30.85 -22.81 9.87
C TRP A 22 -30.33 -23.57 8.65
N ILE A 23 -30.74 -24.84 8.57
CA ILE A 23 -30.78 -25.60 7.33
C ILE A 23 -32.08 -25.18 6.64
N ILE A 24 -31.98 -24.43 5.54
CA ILE A 24 -33.05 -24.36 4.53
C ILE A 24 -32.42 -24.55 3.14
N ALA A 25 -32.76 -25.72 2.59
CA ALA A 25 -32.98 -26.05 1.18
C ALA A 25 -31.88 -25.73 0.15
N THR A 26 -31.19 -26.78 -0.28
CA THR A 26 -30.62 -26.91 -1.62
C THR A 26 -31.74 -26.91 -2.67
N ALA A 27 -31.93 -25.79 -3.37
CA ALA A 27 -32.63 -25.74 -4.64
C ALA A 27 -31.61 -25.50 -5.74
N THR A 28 -31.23 -26.57 -6.43
CA THR A 28 -30.54 -26.50 -7.72
C THR A 28 -31.48 -25.87 -8.74
N ALA A 29 -31.26 -24.60 -9.09
CA ALA A 29 -31.88 -23.99 -10.25
C ALA A 29 -30.87 -23.06 -10.95
N GLN A 30 -30.44 -23.53 -12.11
CA GLN A 30 -30.02 -22.74 -13.27
C GLN A 30 -28.82 -21.78 -13.10
N ARG A 31 -27.66 -22.34 -13.41
CA ARG A 31 -26.54 -21.62 -14.02
C ARG A 31 -26.96 -21.17 -15.42
N GLY A 32 -27.54 -19.98 -15.53
CA GLY A 32 -27.62 -19.19 -16.76
C GLY A 32 -26.82 -17.90 -16.55
N PRO A 33 -26.19 -17.31 -17.59
CA PRO A 33 -25.41 -16.09 -17.41
C PRO A 33 -26.35 -14.91 -17.13
N GLU A 34 -26.55 -14.59 -15.85
CA GLU A 34 -27.23 -13.37 -15.42
C GLU A 34 -26.29 -12.19 -15.65
N ASN A 35 -26.59 -11.44 -16.70
CA ASN A 35 -26.04 -10.11 -16.95
C ASN A 35 -26.28 -9.24 -15.71
N GLY A 36 -25.20 -8.71 -15.13
CA GLY A 36 -25.22 -7.85 -13.95
C GLY A 36 -26.05 -6.56 -14.14
N PRO A 37 -26.33 -5.84 -13.05
CA PRO A 37 -27.32 -4.77 -13.02
C PRO A 37 -27.04 -3.68 -14.07
N SER A 38 -28.02 -3.47 -14.95
CA SER A 38 -28.11 -2.39 -15.91
C SER A 38 -28.03 -1.04 -15.19
N VAL A 39 -26.86 -0.41 -15.23
CA VAL A 39 -26.67 0.97 -14.80
C VAL A 39 -27.20 1.89 -15.89
N THR A 40 -28.30 2.55 -15.54
CA THR A 40 -28.96 3.65 -16.22
C THR A 40 -27.99 4.50 -17.05
N SER A 41 -28.29 4.59 -18.36
CA SER A 41 -27.70 5.43 -19.39
C SER A 41 -27.58 6.90 -18.96
N ARG A 42 -26.49 7.23 -18.25
CA ARG A 42 -25.87 8.54 -18.27
C ARG A 42 -24.68 8.36 -19.19
N LYS A 43 -24.74 8.92 -20.40
CA LYS A 43 -23.74 8.83 -21.48
C LYS A 43 -22.35 8.58 -20.87
N ALA A 44 -21.95 7.31 -20.82
CA ALA A 44 -20.83 6.89 -19.97
C ALA A 44 -19.58 7.51 -20.56
N GLU A 45 -19.04 8.52 -19.88
CA GLU A 45 -17.80 9.13 -20.30
C GLU A 45 -16.73 8.06 -20.26
N LYS A 46 -16.15 7.75 -21.43
CA LYS A 46 -15.15 6.69 -21.55
C LYS A 46 -13.99 7.03 -20.64
N LEU A 47 -13.73 6.17 -19.66
CA LEU A 47 -12.57 6.28 -18.80
C LEU A 47 -11.31 6.14 -19.67
N ARG A 48 -10.28 6.90 -19.32
CA ARG A 48 -9.00 6.91 -20.04
C ARG A 48 -7.88 6.58 -19.09
N GLY A 49 -6.97 5.72 -19.53
CA GLY A 49 -5.84 5.27 -18.72
C GLY A 49 -4.80 4.51 -19.54
N ARG A 50 -3.73 4.08 -18.87
CA ARG A 50 -2.70 3.24 -19.47
C ARG A 50 -3.03 1.78 -19.24
N LEU A 51 -3.18 1.03 -20.34
CA LEU A 51 -3.31 -0.41 -20.22
C LEU A 51 -1.99 -1.04 -19.73
N PRO A 52 -2.07 -2.14 -18.97
CA PRO A 52 -0.91 -2.94 -18.68
C PRO A 52 -0.22 -3.42 -19.97
N ALA A 53 1.08 -3.73 -19.86
CA ALA A 53 1.87 -4.15 -21.01
C ALA A 53 1.22 -5.33 -21.73
N TYR A 54 1.20 -5.29 -23.07
CA TYR A 54 0.61 -6.31 -23.96
C TYR A 54 -0.92 -6.48 -23.92
N PHE A 55 -1.63 -5.90 -22.96
CA PHE A 55 -3.09 -6.07 -22.84
C PHE A 55 -3.84 -5.53 -24.06
N GLY A 56 -3.34 -4.45 -24.67
CA GLY A 56 -3.94 -3.86 -25.88
C GLY A 56 -4.05 -4.83 -27.07
N LYS A 57 -3.32 -5.95 -27.08
CA LYS A 57 -3.38 -6.97 -28.14
C LYS A 57 -4.45 -8.04 -27.92
N VAL A 58 -4.96 -8.18 -26.69
CA VAL A 58 -5.78 -9.33 -26.29
C VAL A 58 -7.15 -8.94 -25.74
N VAL A 59 -7.33 -7.68 -25.33
CA VAL A 59 -8.60 -7.21 -24.77
C VAL A 59 -9.44 -6.44 -25.79
N ASP A 60 -10.75 -6.56 -25.67
CA ASP A 60 -11.72 -5.75 -26.40
C ASP A 60 -11.99 -4.39 -25.71
N GLU A 61 -12.89 -3.59 -26.27
CA GLU A 61 -13.22 -2.26 -25.73
C GLU A 61 -13.97 -2.31 -24.40
N SER A 62 -14.83 -3.30 -24.16
CA SER A 62 -15.55 -3.44 -22.90
C SER A 62 -14.56 -3.73 -21.77
N GLN A 63 -13.70 -4.72 -22.01
CA GLN A 63 -12.64 -5.11 -21.09
C GLN A 63 -11.66 -3.96 -20.82
N ARG A 64 -11.37 -3.10 -21.82
CA ARG A 64 -10.58 -1.88 -21.60
C ARG A 64 -11.23 -0.94 -20.59
N GLN A 65 -12.52 -0.67 -20.73
CA GLN A 65 -13.24 0.23 -19.83
C GLN A 65 -13.28 -0.33 -18.40
N GLU A 66 -13.50 -1.63 -18.25
CA GLU A 66 -13.44 -2.33 -16.95
C GLU A 66 -12.04 -2.23 -16.31
N ILE A 67 -10.98 -2.46 -17.09
CA ILE A 67 -9.59 -2.30 -16.61
C ILE A 67 -9.34 -0.87 -16.13
N TYR A 68 -9.79 0.14 -16.87
CA TYR A 68 -9.62 1.53 -16.47
C TYR A 68 -10.39 1.88 -15.19
N GLN A 69 -11.60 1.33 -15.02
CA GLN A 69 -12.36 1.50 -13.80
C GLN A 69 -11.64 0.90 -12.59
N ILE A 70 -11.16 -0.34 -12.73
CA ILE A 70 -10.36 -1.00 -11.67
C ILE A 70 -9.13 -0.16 -11.33
N GLN A 71 -8.39 0.32 -12.34
CA GLN A 71 -7.21 1.16 -12.11
C GLN A 71 -7.55 2.46 -11.36
N ALA A 72 -8.66 3.11 -11.70
CA ALA A 72 -9.12 4.33 -11.02
C ALA A 72 -9.48 4.04 -9.56
N ASP A 73 -10.24 2.97 -9.30
CA ASP A 73 -10.69 2.60 -7.96
C ASP A 73 -9.53 2.28 -7.01
N TYR A 74 -8.46 1.67 -7.53
CA TYR A 74 -7.28 1.34 -6.74
C TYR A 74 -6.30 2.49 -6.59
N LYS A 75 -6.30 3.48 -7.50
CA LYS A 75 -5.36 4.61 -7.45
C LYS A 75 -5.39 5.33 -6.10
N ASP A 76 -6.57 5.72 -5.64
CA ASP A 76 -6.72 6.47 -4.39
C ASP A 76 -6.43 5.61 -3.16
N ARG A 77 -6.78 4.31 -3.20
CA ARG A 77 -6.49 3.36 -2.12
C ARG A 77 -4.99 3.16 -1.97
N ILE A 78 -4.29 2.98 -3.08
CA ILE A 78 -2.82 2.84 -3.12
C ILE A 78 -2.17 4.12 -2.60
N ALA A 79 -2.61 5.30 -3.05
CA ALA A 79 -2.06 6.57 -2.59
C ALA A 79 -2.20 6.75 -1.06
N LYS A 80 -3.36 6.41 -0.49
CA LYS A 80 -3.58 6.42 0.96
C LYS A 80 -2.65 5.47 1.71
N LEU A 81 -2.49 4.24 1.21
CA LEU A 81 -1.59 3.25 1.82
C LEU A 81 -0.13 3.69 1.74
N GLN A 82 0.29 4.29 0.62
CA GLN A 82 1.65 4.83 0.47
C GLN A 82 1.91 5.99 1.44
N ALA A 83 0.93 6.88 1.63
CA ALA A 83 1.04 7.96 2.61
C ALA A 83 1.17 7.43 4.04
N ALA A 84 0.31 6.47 4.43
CA ALA A 84 0.39 5.83 5.74
C ALA A 84 1.73 5.10 5.94
N LEU A 85 2.23 4.42 4.91
CA LEU A 85 3.54 3.77 4.95
C LEU A 85 4.67 4.80 5.15
N ALA A 86 4.62 5.92 4.43
CA ALA A 86 5.61 6.98 4.55
C ALA A 86 5.63 7.59 5.96
N GLU A 87 4.47 7.78 6.57
CA GLU A 87 4.35 8.26 7.95
C GLU A 87 4.94 7.27 8.95
N MET A 88 4.61 5.97 8.84
CA MET A 88 5.16 4.92 9.71
C MET A 88 6.67 4.80 9.57
N VAL A 89 7.20 4.88 8.35
CA VAL A 89 8.65 4.87 8.10
C VAL A 89 9.33 6.04 8.78
N GLN A 90 8.78 7.26 8.63
CA GLN A 90 9.32 8.44 9.32
C GLN A 90 9.25 8.32 10.84
N GLN A 91 8.16 7.78 11.37
CA GLN A 91 8.01 7.57 12.81
C GLN A 91 9.03 6.56 13.34
N ARG A 92 9.16 5.40 12.70
CA ARG A 92 10.18 4.41 13.02
C ARG A 92 11.57 5.03 12.99
N ASP A 93 11.91 5.78 11.94
CA ASP A 93 13.24 6.38 11.79
C ASP A 93 13.53 7.40 12.90
N ARG A 94 12.52 8.20 13.31
CA ARG A 94 12.64 9.06 14.49
C ARG A 94 12.90 8.26 15.77
N GLU A 95 12.13 7.20 16.00
CA GLU A 95 12.28 6.35 17.17
C GLU A 95 13.65 5.67 17.22
N VAL A 96 14.17 5.24 16.07
CA VAL A 96 15.53 4.69 15.95
C VAL A 96 16.58 5.72 16.37
N LEU A 97 16.44 6.98 15.93
CA LEU A 97 17.36 8.05 16.33
C LEU A 97 17.28 8.37 17.82
N MET A 98 16.11 8.22 18.45
CA MET A 98 15.93 8.46 19.88
C MET A 98 16.64 7.44 20.78
N VAL A 99 17.04 6.28 20.24
CA VAL A 99 17.83 5.28 20.97
C VAL A 99 19.30 5.71 21.11
N LEU A 100 19.78 6.62 20.25
CA LEU A 100 21.17 7.05 20.25
C LEU A 100 21.46 8.05 21.38
N THR A 101 22.68 7.99 21.91
CA THR A 101 23.20 9.07 22.76
C THR A 101 23.47 10.33 21.94
N ALA A 102 23.61 11.48 22.61
CA ALA A 102 23.92 12.74 21.95
C ALA A 102 25.22 12.67 21.13
N ASP A 103 26.26 12.03 21.69
CA ASP A 103 27.56 11.87 21.02
C ASP A 103 27.44 10.97 19.78
N GLN A 104 26.70 9.86 19.88
CA GLN A 104 26.45 8.95 18.75
C GLN A 104 25.63 9.62 17.63
N LEU A 105 24.66 10.46 18.00
CA LEU A 105 23.87 11.21 17.04
C LEU A 105 24.72 12.24 16.29
N GLU A 106 25.65 12.89 16.97
CA GLU A 106 26.55 13.86 16.34
C GLU A 106 27.57 13.18 15.43
N GLU A 107 28.14 12.05 15.86
CA GLU A 107 28.98 11.21 15.02
C GLU A 107 28.23 10.77 13.75
N LEU A 108 26.98 10.29 13.89
CA LEU A 108 26.15 9.89 12.76
C LEU A 108 25.93 11.04 11.76
N LYS A 109 25.64 12.26 12.23
CA LYS A 109 25.50 13.45 11.35
C LYS A 109 26.80 13.75 10.60
N SER A 110 27.95 13.64 11.27
CA SER A 110 29.25 13.86 10.64
C SER A 110 29.51 12.87 9.50
N LEU A 111 29.20 11.58 9.74
CA LEU A 111 29.33 10.51 8.75
C LEU A 111 28.40 10.73 7.56
N GLN A 112 27.14 11.10 7.82
CA GLN A 112 26.18 11.41 6.76
C GLN A 112 26.63 12.61 5.90
N LYS A 113 27.19 13.65 6.51
CA LYS A 113 27.72 14.81 5.78
C LYS A 113 28.90 14.41 4.90
N ALA A 114 29.87 13.68 5.45
CA ALA A 114 31.03 13.21 4.70
C ALA A 114 30.63 12.33 3.50
N ALA A 115 29.64 11.44 3.67
CA ALA A 115 29.12 10.62 2.58
C ALA A 115 28.48 11.46 1.46
N ARG A 116 27.68 12.48 1.81
CA ARG A 116 27.08 13.41 0.83
C ARG A 116 28.14 14.19 0.07
N ASP A 117 29.16 14.67 0.75
CA ASP A 117 30.23 15.45 0.12
C ASP A 117 31.07 14.59 -0.83
N ARG A 118 31.38 13.34 -0.45
CA ARG A 118 32.03 12.36 -1.34
C ARG A 118 31.18 12.06 -2.57
N SER A 119 29.87 11.87 -2.40
CA SER A 119 28.95 11.64 -3.53
C SER A 119 28.93 12.81 -4.52
N LYS A 120 28.91 14.05 -4.01
CA LYS A 120 28.98 15.26 -4.84
C LYS A 120 30.30 15.38 -5.58
N GLN A 121 31.43 15.08 -4.93
CA GLN A 121 32.74 15.08 -5.57
C GLN A 121 32.82 14.05 -6.69
N ALA A 122 32.37 12.81 -6.44
CA ALA A 122 32.33 11.77 -7.45
C ALA A 122 31.43 12.11 -8.65
N ALA A 123 30.31 12.83 -8.42
CA ALA A 123 29.47 13.31 -9.51
C ALA A 123 30.20 14.37 -10.37
N LYS A 124 30.87 15.34 -9.73
CA LYS A 124 31.64 16.38 -10.43
C LYS A 124 32.82 15.82 -11.23
N GLU A 125 33.52 14.83 -10.67
CA GLU A 125 34.64 14.17 -11.35
C GLU A 125 34.16 13.42 -12.59
N LYS A 126 33.05 12.67 -12.50
CA LYS A 126 32.43 12.01 -13.67
C LYS A 126 32.01 13.00 -14.74
N ASP A 127 31.44 14.14 -14.35
CA ASP A 127 31.06 15.19 -15.29
C ASP A 127 32.28 15.86 -15.93
N ALA A 128 33.39 15.99 -15.21
CA ALA A 128 34.65 16.52 -15.72
C ALA A 128 35.34 15.53 -16.69
N THR A 129 35.25 14.22 -16.45
CA THR A 129 35.79 13.18 -17.35
C THR A 129 34.91 12.93 -18.58
N ARG A 130 33.61 13.27 -18.53
CA ARG A 130 32.67 13.09 -19.65
C ARG A 130 32.68 14.25 -20.66
N ARG A 131 33.26 15.39 -20.30
CA ARG A 131 33.44 16.56 -21.19
C ARG A 131 34.75 16.47 -21.94
#